data_AF-A0A968W116-F1
#
_entry.id   AF-A0A968W116-F1
#
_cell.length_a   1.000
_cell.length_b   1.000
_cell.length_c   1.000
_cell.angle_alpha   90.00
_cell.angle_beta   90.00
_cell.angle_gamma   90.00
#
_symmetry.space_group_name_H-M   'P 1'
#
loop_
_entity.id
_entity.type
_entity.pdbx_description
1 polymer ?
#
loop_
_entity_poly.entity_id
_entity_poly.type
_entity_poly.pdbx_seq_one_letter_code
_entity_poly.pdbx_strand_id
1 'polypeptide(L)'
;MEKTIDEFVITSGNPIRAKDVPVLQGRIDHINNLDQGGLNTLYKNTITNGKFSSKGGAGLGFMEMAKLIDNKIDFFFTPIDANYSFFNLVLHINTA
;
A
#
# COMPACT_ATOMS: atom_id res chain seq x y z
N MET A 1 13.12 9.72 31.16
CA MET A 1 12.47 8.44 30.78
C MET A 1 12.59 8.37 29.27
N GLU A 2 13.52 7.57 28.74
CA GLU A 2 13.58 7.30 27.29
C GLU A 2 12.48 6.29 26.98
N LYS A 3 11.55 6.67 26.10
CA LYS A 3 10.54 5.76 25.56
C LYS A 3 11.16 5.17 24.30
N THR A 4 11.76 3.98 24.42
CA THR A 4 12.19 3.23 23.24
C THR A 4 10.91 2.75 22.55
N ILE A 5 10.63 3.31 21.37
CA ILE A 5 9.53 2.82 20.52
C ILE A 5 10.11 1.62 19.79
N ASP A 6 9.62 0.42 20.09
CA ASP A 6 9.96 -0.76 19.29
C ASP A 6 9.24 -0.61 17.95
N GLU A 7 9.97 -0.70 16.84
CA GLU A 7 9.44 -0.57 15.49
C GLU A 7 9.67 -1.88 14.72
N PHE A 8 8.63 -2.40 14.08
CA PHE A 8 8.75 -3.47 13.10
C PHE A 8 8.75 -2.88 11.69
N VAL A 9 9.76 -3.28 10.90
CA VAL A 9 9.82 -2.97 9.47
C VAL A 9 9.49 -4.22 8.67
N ILE A 10 8.44 -4.17 7.87
CA ILE A 10 8.05 -5.26 6.96
C ILE A 10 8.34 -4.84 5.54
N THR A 11 9.15 -5.64 4.84
CA THR A 11 9.46 -5.44 3.41
C THR A 11 8.92 -6.58 2.56
N SER A 12 8.28 -6.26 1.45
CA SER A 12 7.83 -7.23 0.45
C SER A 12 8.09 -6.70 -0.95
N GLY A 13 8.19 -7.58 -1.95
CA GLY A 13 8.36 -7.14 -3.32
C GLY A 13 8.16 -8.24 -4.34
N ASN A 14 7.78 -7.83 -5.55
CA ASN A 14 7.56 -8.72 -6.67
C ASN A 14 7.77 -8.01 -8.02
N PRO A 15 8.16 -8.72 -9.09
CA PRO A 15 8.12 -8.16 -10.43
C PRO A 15 6.70 -7.80 -10.84
N ILE A 16 6.55 -6.66 -11.50
CA ILE A 16 5.32 -6.18 -12.13
C ILE A 16 5.64 -5.71 -13.55
N ARG A 17 4.62 -5.61 -14.41
CA ARG A 17 4.83 -5.06 -15.75
C ARG A 17 5.07 -3.56 -15.65
N ALA A 18 6.00 -3.03 -16.43
CA ALA A 18 6.31 -1.60 -16.48
C ALA A 18 5.06 -0.75 -16.78
N LYS A 19 4.15 -1.24 -17.62
CA LYS A 19 2.87 -0.57 -17.91
C LYS A 19 1.90 -0.47 -16.73
N ASP A 20 2.05 -1.35 -15.73
CA ASP A 20 1.17 -1.39 -14.56
C ASP A 20 1.69 -0.48 -13.42
N VAL A 21 2.94 0.00 -13.52
CA VAL A 21 3.59 0.91 -12.55
C VAL A 21 2.75 2.17 -12.28
N PRO A 22 2.30 2.96 -13.29
CA PRO A 22 1.58 4.20 -13.03
C PRO A 22 0.23 3.96 -12.32
N VAL A 23 -0.42 2.84 -12.63
CA VAL A 23 -1.71 2.47 -12.03
C VAL A 23 -1.51 2.07 -10.57
N LEU A 24 -0.49 1.26 -10.27
CA LEU A 24 -0.21 0.86 -8.89
C LEU A 24 0.26 2.05 -8.05
N GLN A 25 1.15 2.88 -8.59
CA GLN A 25 1.62 4.10 -7.94
C GLN A 25 0.45 5.02 -7.58
N GLY A 26 -0.41 5.35 -8.55
CA GLY A 26 -1.56 6.23 -8.29
C GLY A 26 -2.54 5.69 -7.25
N ARG A 27 -2.65 4.35 -7.11
CA ARG A 27 -3.47 3.74 -6.06
C ARG A 27 -2.88 3.92 -4.67
N ILE A 28 -1.58 3.66 -4.51
CA ILE A 28 -0.91 3.79 -3.21
C ILE A 28 -0.82 5.28 -2.84
N ASP A 29 -0.50 6.16 -3.79
CA ASP A 29 -0.50 7.61 -3.59
C ASP A 29 -1.87 8.15 -3.16
N HIS A 30 -2.96 7.63 -3.74
CA HIS A 30 -4.30 8.00 -3.31
C HIS A 30 -4.54 7.61 -1.85
N ILE A 31 -4.20 6.37 -1.47
CA ILE A 31 -4.36 5.86 -0.10
C ILE A 31 -3.53 6.69 0.88
N ASN A 32 -2.26 6.98 0.56
CA ASN A 32 -1.36 7.79 1.39
C ASN A 32 -1.78 9.25 1.57
N ASN A 33 -2.73 9.75 0.78
CA ASN A 33 -3.27 11.10 0.87
C ASN A 33 -4.65 11.16 1.54
N LEU A 34 -5.24 10.03 1.92
CA LEU A 34 -6.48 9.98 2.67
C LEU A 34 -6.20 10.14 4.17
N ASP A 35 -7.11 10.82 4.85
CA ASP A 35 -7.19 10.80 6.31
C ASP A 35 -7.94 9.54 6.79
N GLN A 36 -8.01 9.33 8.10
CA GLN A 36 -8.67 8.15 8.67
C GLN A 36 -10.15 8.05 8.26
N GLY A 37 -10.84 9.18 8.11
CA GLY A 37 -12.22 9.24 7.64
C GLY A 37 -12.35 8.81 6.17
N GLY A 38 -11.46 9.30 5.32
CA GLY A 38 -11.33 8.97 3.91
C GLY A 38 -10.99 7.50 3.68
N LEU A 39 -10.03 6.95 4.43
CA LEU A 39 -9.66 5.53 4.39
C LEU A 39 -10.84 4.62 4.74
N ASN A 40 -11.56 4.93 5.82
CA ASN A 40 -12.73 4.16 6.22
C ASN A 40 -13.86 4.23 5.19
N THR A 41 -14.07 5.39 4.57
CA THR A 41 -15.07 5.58 3.52
C THR A 41 -14.70 4.81 2.26
N LEU A 42 -13.43 4.89 1.83
CA LEU A 42 -12.93 4.13 0.68
C LEU A 42 -13.02 2.63 0.91
N TYR A 43 -12.69 2.15 2.11
CA TYR A 43 -12.80 0.74 2.50
C TYR A 43 -14.24 0.24 2.41
N LYS A 44 -15.19 0.96 3.04
CA LYS A 44 -16.62 0.62 3.00
C LYS A 44 -17.15 0.61 1.57
N ASN A 45 -16.88 1.67 0.81
CA ASN A 45 -17.30 1.77 -0.59
C ASN A 45 -16.71 0.64 -1.45
N THR A 46 -15.48 0.20 -1.16
CA THR A 46 -14.82 -0.87 -1.90
C THR A 46 -15.44 -2.23 -1.61
N ILE A 47 -15.74 -2.53 -0.34
CA ILE A 47 -16.45 -3.77 0.05
C ILE A 47 -17.87 -3.78 -0.52
N THR A 48 -18.60 -2.67 -0.39
CA THR A 48 -20.01 -2.61 -0.81
C THR A 48 -20.18 -2.66 -2.32
N ASN A 49 -19.28 -2.03 -3.10
CA ASN A 49 -19.44 -1.92 -4.55
C ASN A 49 -18.69 -2.98 -5.35
N GLY A 50 -17.90 -3.86 -4.71
CA GLY A 50 -17.13 -4.92 -5.40
C GLY A 50 -16.14 -4.39 -6.45
N LYS A 51 -15.77 -3.10 -6.39
CA LYS A 51 -15.10 -2.38 -7.49
C LYS A 51 -13.62 -2.73 -7.68
N PHE A 52 -13.02 -3.54 -6.79
CA PHE A 52 -11.64 -4.01 -6.97
C PHE A 52 -11.58 -5.41 -7.61
N SER A 53 -11.77 -5.40 -8.92
CA SER A 53 -11.53 -6.46 -9.92
C SER A 53 -12.24 -7.80 -9.70
N SER A 54 -12.77 -8.33 -10.80
CA SER A 54 -13.28 -9.70 -10.95
C SER A 54 -12.27 -10.83 -10.61
N LYS A 55 -11.04 -10.50 -10.19
CA LYS A 55 -9.96 -11.42 -9.79
C LYS A 55 -9.50 -11.25 -8.33
N GLY A 56 -10.15 -10.40 -7.53
CA GLY A 56 -10.05 -10.40 -6.05
C GLY A 56 -8.74 -9.95 -5.38
N GLY A 57 -7.72 -9.46 -6.09
CA GLY A 57 -6.34 -9.62 -5.57
C GLY A 57 -5.60 -8.48 -4.87
N ALA A 58 -5.94 -7.19 -4.97
CA ALA A 58 -4.94 -6.16 -4.58
C ALA A 58 -5.44 -4.83 -3.97
N GLY A 59 -6.73 -4.49 -4.07
CA GLY A 59 -7.20 -3.18 -3.58
C GLY A 59 -7.36 -3.09 -2.07
N LEU A 60 -7.90 -4.15 -1.46
CA LEU A 60 -8.20 -4.19 -0.03
C LEU A 60 -6.94 -4.24 0.85
N GLY A 61 -5.89 -4.94 0.38
CA GLY A 61 -4.66 -5.12 1.13
C GLY A 61 -3.97 -3.81 1.49
N PHE A 62 -3.81 -2.89 0.53
CA PHE A 62 -3.19 -1.58 0.79
C PHE A 62 -3.98 -0.71 1.75
N MET A 63 -5.32 -0.76 1.72
CA MET A 63 -6.14 -0.05 2.69
C MET A 63 -6.03 -0.65 4.09
N GLU A 64 -6.00 -1.97 4.20
CA GLU A 64 -5.81 -2.64 5.50
C GLU A 64 -4.42 -2.33 6.06
N MET A 65 -3.38 -2.36 5.22
CA MET A 65 -2.02 -1.95 5.59
C MET A 65 -1.99 -0.51 6.09
N ALA A 66 -2.57 0.44 5.33
CA ALA A 66 -2.65 1.85 5.73
C ALA A 66 -3.44 2.09 7.04
N LYS A 67 -4.34 1.18 7.43
CA LYS A 67 -5.03 1.23 8.73
C LYS A 67 -4.20 0.65 9.88
N LEU A 68 -3.24 -0.22 9.59
CA LEU A 68 -2.37 -0.87 10.58
C LEU A 68 -1.15 -0.02 10.93
N ILE A 69 -0.72 0.86 10.03
CA ILE A 69 0.41 1.76 10.24
C ILE A 69 -0.10 3.17 10.62
N ASP A 70 0.57 3.81 11.57
CA ASP A 70 0.34 5.23 11.89
C ASP A 70 1.00 6.18 10.86
N ASN A 71 1.73 5.62 9.90
CA ASN A 71 2.50 6.33 8.88
C ASN A 71 1.98 6.03 7.47
N LYS A 72 2.62 6.62 6.45
CA LYS A 72 2.32 6.32 5.05
C LYS A 72 2.97 5.01 4.62
N ILE A 73 2.40 4.39 3.60
CA ILE A 73 2.99 3.23 2.94
C ILE A 73 4.17 3.70 2.11
N ASP A 74 5.37 3.21 2.41
CA ASP A 74 6.55 3.48 1.61
C ASP A 74 6.69 2.44 0.49
N PHE A 75 7.02 2.90 -0.71
CA PHE A 75 7.20 2.01 -1.86
C PHE A 75 8.10 2.63 -2.92
N PHE A 76 8.70 1.77 -3.74
CA PHE A 76 9.48 2.20 -4.90
C PHE A 76 9.51 1.11 -5.98
N PHE A 77 9.86 1.53 -7.19
CA PHE A 77 10.00 0.65 -8.34
C PHE A 77 11.41 0.71 -8.89
N THR A 78 12.02 -0.46 -9.10
CA THR A 78 13.33 -0.58 -9.74
C THR A 78 13.14 -1.19 -11.13
N PRO A 79 13.50 -0.50 -12.23
CA PRO A 79 13.44 -1.07 -13.57
C PRO A 79 14.28 -2.36 -13.65
N ILE A 80 13.69 -3.43 -14.21
CA ILE A 80 14.41 -4.68 -14.51
C ILE A 80 14.80 -4.68 -15.99
N ASP A 81 13.83 -4.43 -16.86
CA ASP A 81 13.99 -4.32 -18.31
C ASP A 81 12.91 -3.41 -18.91
N ALA A 82 12.76 -3.41 -20.24
CA ALA A 82 11.77 -2.60 -20.94
C ALA A 82 10.30 -2.96 -20.63
N ASN A 83 10.05 -4.18 -20.13
CA ASN A 83 8.71 -4.71 -19.89
C ASN A 83 8.37 -4.85 -18.40
N TYR A 84 9.36 -4.88 -17.51
CA TYR A 84 9.19 -5.18 -16.09
C TYR A 84 9.91 -4.20 -15.16
N SER A 85 9.32 -4.03 -13.98
CA SER A 85 9.92 -3.34 -12.84
C SER A 85 9.70 -4.18 -11.58
N PHE A 86 10.66 -4.16 -10.67
CA PHE A 86 10.50 -4.77 -9.36
C PHE A 86 9.80 -3.78 -8.43
N PHE A 87 8.62 -4.13 -7.95
CA PHE A 87 7.90 -3.37 -6.93
C PHE A 87 8.44 -3.74 -5.56
N ASN A 88 8.75 -2.74 -4.74
CA ASN A 88 9.12 -2.89 -3.35
C ASN A 88 8.12 -2.12 -2.48
N LEU A 89 7.68 -2.77 -1.41
CA LEU A 89 6.80 -2.26 -0.38
C LEU A 89 7.55 -2.29 0.95
N VAL A 90 7.48 -1.19 1.69
CA VAL A 90 8.06 -1.06 3.03
C VAL A 90 6.99 -0.51 3.96
N LEU A 91 6.77 -1.19 5.09
CA LEU A 91 5.82 -0.78 6.12
C LEU A 91 6.56 -0.60 7.43
N HIS A 92 6.28 0.52 8.07
CA HIS A 92 6.81 0.91 9.37
C HIS A 92 5.68 0.79 10.40
N ILE A 93 5.76 -0.21 11.27
CA ILE A 93 4.76 -0.50 12.30
C ILE A 93 5.35 -0.15 13.67
N ASN A 94 4.80 0.88 14.30
CA ASN A 94 5.13 1.23 15.67
C ASN A 94 4.47 0.23 16.63
N THR A 95 5.25 -0.36 17.52
CA THR A 95 4.71 -1.08 18.68
C THR A 95 4.83 -0.18 19.91
N ALA A 96 3.68 0.36 20.32
CA ALA A 96 3.53 1.23 21.48
C ALA A 96 2.65 0.55 22.54
#